data_AF-A0AAE3IBE2-F1
#
_entry.id   AF-A0AAE3IBE2-F1
#
_cell.length_a   1.000
_cell.length_b   1.000
_cell.length_c   1.000
_cell.angle_alpha   90.00
_cell.angle_beta   90.00
_cell.angle_gamma   90.00
#
_symmetry.space_group_name_H-M   'P 1'
#
loop_
_entity.id
_entity.type
_entity.pdbx_description
1 polymer ?
#
loop_
_entity_poly.entity_id
_entity_poly.type
_entity_poly.pdbx_seq_one_letter_code
_entity_poly.pdbx_strand_id
1 'polypeptide(L)'
;MSKATDADAELGVTLEINGQEVQAKQGETILEATERTDIDIPTLCAYADLTNVGACRMCLVEIDGSRLETACTTAVQDGMEVEVDTDDLWDHRQTILELMFSEENHYCMYCEMEGDCELEDMFNRAGLDSSRFPLEYPEIDPDTSNEFITMDLDRCISCGRCIRTCDEVVGNDTLSFGNRGKDATIVADDDVPLGESSCVSCGACVQSCPTGALYSPLSAYRGREEDCDVVQTTCSECSMGCELEVYTNSGRIVKIEGVEDGPDGGQLCEMGRFGLLGDDRDRIHEPSIRGEGAVGVDVATDRVADLLEDAETVDAVASDRLPSETLDAFAEAMDDYDAAVEVPGAGRAREEKRIARQVAKHFEKSPSGLRASGPRALLDADSVVVFDTDIVDTHPVAASYVRRASKGGATLLSVDEDEDRFGRKSDVSIEAGTGLDRVSEDAVEVVEEGASALSDVDAETLMDAVPALTSGIGVVVLGPDVSEDTIVNAYALAGMTGSKVLSLPRQANTGTDVGTDDLHGSADVAYLFAGDDREENVDRMLDVARGADTVIVQATRESILTKAADVVLPALDWFERSGTVTDASGADREIARVLEPRVAVDSDREVLSALSEAVEPQEVKP
;
A
#
# COMPACT_ATOMS: atom_id res chain seq x y z
N MET A 1 -18.69 11.52 8.53
CA MET A 1 -19.81 10.74 7.95
C MET A 1 -19.23 10.06 6.73
N SER A 2 -19.05 8.74 6.80
CA SER A 2 -18.41 7.96 5.75
C SER A 2 -19.21 8.05 4.43
N LYS A 3 -18.54 8.32 3.31
CA LYS A 3 -19.10 8.31 1.94
C LYS A 3 -19.67 6.93 1.52
N ALA A 4 -19.60 5.91 2.37
CA ALA A 4 -20.00 4.54 2.06
C ALA A 4 -21.52 4.25 2.12
N THR A 5 -22.36 5.17 2.58
CA THR A 5 -23.82 4.92 2.60
C THR A 5 -24.50 5.62 1.42
N ASP A 6 -25.15 4.82 0.58
CA ASP A 6 -26.07 5.21 -0.51
C ASP A 6 -25.51 5.28 -1.95
N ALA A 7 -24.75 4.28 -2.40
CA ALA A 7 -24.68 3.99 -3.84
C ALA A 7 -26.08 3.67 -4.43
N ASP A 8 -26.98 3.09 -3.61
CA ASP A 8 -28.32 2.61 -3.99
C ASP A 8 -29.49 3.59 -3.74
N ALA A 9 -29.26 4.82 -3.26
CA ALA A 9 -30.36 5.77 -3.08
C ALA A 9 -30.92 6.26 -4.43
N GLU A 10 -32.25 6.19 -4.57
CA GLU A 10 -32.95 6.68 -5.76
C GLU A 10 -32.75 8.19 -5.92
N LEU A 11 -32.38 8.62 -7.13
CA LEU A 11 -32.38 10.04 -7.53
C LEU A 11 -33.79 10.59 -7.35
N GLY A 12 -33.95 11.52 -6.42
CA GLY A 12 -35.26 11.97 -5.94
C GLY A 12 -35.40 13.48 -5.80
N VAL A 13 -34.35 14.23 -6.11
CA VAL A 13 -34.31 15.69 -6.06
C VAL A 13 -33.91 16.22 -7.43
N THR A 14 -34.73 17.11 -7.99
CA THR A 14 -34.40 17.80 -9.24
C THR A 14 -34.05 19.25 -8.95
N LEU A 15 -32.90 19.71 -9.44
CA LEU A 15 -32.45 21.10 -9.34
C LEU A 15 -31.99 21.61 -10.71
N GLU A 16 -31.93 22.92 -10.87
CA GLU A 16 -31.41 23.58 -12.06
C GLU A 16 -30.06 24.21 -11.73
N ILE A 17 -29.00 23.85 -12.48
CA ILE A 17 -27.67 24.45 -12.33
C ILE A 17 -27.25 25.07 -13.67
N ASN A 18 -27.03 26.39 -13.72
CA ASN A 18 -26.77 27.15 -14.94
C ASN A 18 -27.80 26.88 -16.06
N GLY A 19 -29.09 26.73 -15.71
CA GLY A 19 -30.15 26.39 -16.67
C GLY A 19 -30.22 24.91 -17.09
N GLN A 20 -29.33 24.05 -16.58
CA GLN A 20 -29.34 22.61 -16.83
C GLN A 20 -30.06 21.87 -15.70
N GLU A 21 -31.01 21.01 -16.06
CA GLU A 21 -31.66 20.11 -15.09
C GLU A 21 -30.66 19.03 -14.61
N VAL A 22 -30.46 18.96 -13.31
CA VAL A 22 -29.58 17.99 -12.63
C VAL A 22 -30.41 17.15 -11.68
N GLN A 23 -30.17 15.84 -11.69
CA GLN A 23 -30.79 14.89 -10.79
C GLN A 23 -29.80 14.51 -9.69
N ALA A 24 -30.24 14.61 -8.44
CA ALA A 24 -29.40 14.37 -7.28
C ALA A 24 -30.11 13.47 -6.26
N LYS A 25 -29.32 12.85 -5.38
CA LYS A 25 -29.84 12.09 -4.24
C LYS A 25 -30.22 13.05 -3.13
N GLN A 26 -31.22 12.67 -2.33
CA GLN A 26 -31.61 13.47 -1.18
C GLN A 26 -30.45 13.54 -0.16
N GLY A 27 -30.01 14.75 0.16
CA GLY A 27 -28.93 14.97 1.12
C GLY A 27 -27.54 15.15 0.50
N GLU A 28 -27.38 14.92 -0.80
CA GLU A 28 -26.17 15.32 -1.53
C GLU A 28 -25.97 16.82 -1.46
N THR A 29 -24.72 17.25 -1.44
CA THR A 29 -24.33 18.64 -1.60
C THR A 29 -24.42 19.07 -3.06
N ILE A 30 -24.48 20.38 -3.31
CA ILE A 30 -24.47 20.92 -4.68
C ILE A 30 -23.21 20.45 -5.43
N LEU A 31 -22.05 20.39 -4.76
CA LEU A 31 -20.81 19.90 -5.37
C LEU A 31 -20.91 18.41 -5.78
N GLU A 32 -21.39 17.55 -4.89
CA GLU A 32 -21.57 16.12 -5.17
C GLU A 32 -22.59 15.89 -6.30
N ALA A 33 -23.64 16.72 -6.39
CA ALA A 33 -24.60 16.66 -7.48
C ALA A 33 -23.97 16.95 -8.86
N THR A 34 -22.89 17.75 -8.89
CA THR A 34 -22.19 18.08 -10.15
C THR A 34 -21.19 17.02 -10.61
N GLU A 35 -20.75 16.10 -9.75
CA GLU A 35 -19.74 15.05 -10.08
C GLU A 35 -20.18 14.14 -11.25
N ARG A 36 -21.48 14.09 -11.55
CA ARG A 36 -22.07 13.26 -12.61
C ARG A 36 -22.46 14.07 -13.86
N THR A 37 -21.97 15.30 -13.94
CA THR A 37 -22.32 16.27 -14.99
C THR A 37 -21.05 16.91 -15.55
N ASP A 38 -21.18 17.61 -16.67
CA ASP A 38 -20.07 18.41 -17.23
C ASP A 38 -19.93 19.80 -16.54
N ILE A 39 -20.64 20.03 -15.43
CA ILE A 39 -20.60 21.30 -14.70
C ILE A 39 -19.43 21.28 -13.72
N ASP A 40 -18.46 22.16 -13.96
CA ASP A 40 -17.29 22.30 -13.11
C ASP A 40 -17.49 23.43 -12.07
N ILE A 41 -17.27 23.10 -10.80
CA ILE A 41 -17.27 24.07 -9.68
C ILE A 41 -15.84 24.12 -9.10
N PRO A 42 -15.17 25.28 -9.11
CA PRO A 42 -13.79 25.39 -8.64
C PRO A 42 -13.67 25.09 -7.15
N THR A 43 -12.68 24.27 -6.78
CA THR A 43 -12.38 23.93 -5.38
C THR A 43 -10.86 23.90 -5.15
N LEU A 44 -10.44 24.16 -3.90
CA LEU A 44 -9.05 23.96 -3.44
C LEU A 44 -8.96 23.13 -2.16
N CYS A 45 -10.07 22.94 -1.44
CA CYS A 45 -10.09 22.16 -0.20
C CYS A 45 -10.93 20.89 -0.30
N ALA A 46 -11.83 20.79 -1.28
CA ALA A 46 -12.50 19.52 -1.57
C ALA A 46 -11.49 18.59 -2.25
N TYR A 47 -11.51 17.32 -1.90
CA TYR A 47 -10.61 16.29 -2.43
C TYR A 47 -11.32 14.94 -2.31
N ALA A 48 -10.96 13.97 -3.16
CA ALA A 48 -11.54 12.63 -3.14
C ALA A 48 -11.50 12.03 -1.72
N ASP A 49 -12.56 11.32 -1.34
CA ASP A 49 -12.70 10.67 -0.02
C ASP A 49 -12.58 11.53 1.26
N LEU A 50 -12.50 12.86 1.16
CA LEU A 50 -12.51 13.74 2.33
C LEU A 50 -13.87 14.35 2.60
N THR A 51 -14.15 14.60 3.89
CA THR A 51 -15.31 15.39 4.31
C THR A 51 -15.16 16.85 3.85
N ASN A 52 -16.23 17.40 3.27
CA ASN A 52 -16.28 18.80 2.85
C ASN A 52 -16.41 19.76 4.05
N VAL A 53 -15.59 20.81 4.06
CA VAL A 53 -15.51 21.78 5.18
C VAL A 53 -15.75 23.24 4.78
N GLY A 54 -15.80 23.55 3.48
CA GLY A 54 -15.97 24.92 3.01
C GLY A 54 -14.84 25.89 3.40
N ALA A 55 -13.61 25.38 3.55
CA ALA A 55 -12.47 26.18 4.00
C ALA A 55 -12.03 27.22 2.95
N CYS A 56 -11.80 26.79 1.71
CA CYS A 56 -11.25 27.66 0.66
C CYS A 56 -12.23 28.68 0.08
N ARG A 57 -13.55 28.45 0.22
CA ARG A 57 -14.61 29.28 -0.38
C ARG A 57 -14.56 29.45 -1.91
N MET A 58 -13.73 28.69 -2.63
CA MET A 58 -13.71 28.75 -4.10
C MET A 58 -15.03 28.25 -4.73
N CYS A 59 -15.68 27.29 -4.08
CA CYS A 59 -16.96 26.71 -4.52
C CYS A 59 -18.19 27.57 -4.17
N LEU A 60 -18.03 28.88 -3.98
CA LEU A 60 -19.18 29.78 -3.81
C LEU A 60 -20.09 29.67 -5.03
N VAL A 61 -21.40 29.61 -4.79
CA VAL A 61 -22.46 29.55 -5.79
C VAL A 61 -23.59 30.49 -5.39
N GLU A 62 -24.33 30.97 -6.38
CA GLU A 62 -25.53 31.77 -6.17
C GLU A 62 -26.77 30.88 -6.27
N ILE A 63 -27.62 30.94 -5.24
CA ILE A 63 -28.86 30.17 -5.17
C ILE A 63 -30.05 31.12 -5.18
N ASP A 64 -31.08 30.79 -5.96
CA ASP A 64 -32.33 31.55 -6.09
C ASP A 64 -32.10 33.05 -6.40
N GLY A 65 -31.04 33.35 -7.17
CA GLY A 65 -30.72 34.69 -7.70
C GLY A 65 -30.14 35.71 -6.71
N SER A 66 -29.77 35.31 -5.48
CA SER A 66 -29.07 36.24 -4.56
C SER A 66 -28.37 35.60 -3.36
N ARG A 67 -28.67 34.34 -3.04
CA ARG A 67 -28.11 33.69 -1.84
C ARG A 67 -26.76 33.06 -2.16
N LEU A 68 -25.68 33.63 -1.62
CA LEU A 68 -24.33 33.08 -1.76
C LEU A 68 -24.06 32.02 -0.68
N GLU A 69 -23.77 30.80 -1.11
CA GLU A 69 -23.44 29.67 -0.24
C GLU A 69 -22.29 28.85 -0.86
N THR A 70 -21.66 27.99 -0.06
CA THR A 70 -20.64 27.06 -0.56
C THR A 70 -21.28 25.79 -1.09
N ALA A 71 -20.99 25.42 -2.35
CA ALA A 71 -21.54 24.23 -2.97
C ALA A 71 -21.18 22.95 -2.22
N CYS A 72 -19.95 22.86 -1.68
CA CYS A 72 -19.45 21.67 -1.00
C CYS A 72 -20.12 21.37 0.36
N THR A 73 -20.86 22.30 0.95
CA THR A 73 -21.51 22.10 2.27
C THR A 73 -23.01 22.34 2.24
N THR A 74 -23.57 22.70 1.07
CA THR A 74 -24.98 23.05 0.93
C THR A 74 -25.72 21.89 0.29
N ALA A 75 -26.65 21.30 1.03
CA ALA A 75 -27.48 20.20 0.52
C ALA A 75 -28.45 20.67 -0.58
N VAL A 76 -28.63 19.86 -1.61
CA VAL A 76 -29.58 20.11 -2.70
C VAL A 76 -31.02 20.11 -2.19
N GLN A 77 -31.88 20.92 -2.83
CA GLN A 77 -33.32 20.96 -2.57
C GLN A 77 -34.09 20.88 -3.89
N ASP A 78 -35.27 20.30 -3.86
CA ASP A 78 -36.10 20.16 -5.05
C ASP A 78 -36.56 21.53 -5.55
N GLY A 79 -36.37 21.79 -6.84
CA GLY A 79 -36.64 23.08 -7.48
C GLY A 79 -35.64 24.17 -7.14
N MET A 80 -34.48 23.84 -6.57
CA MET A 80 -33.40 24.80 -6.34
C MET A 80 -32.82 25.29 -7.68
N GLU A 81 -32.64 26.60 -7.83
CA GLU A 81 -31.96 27.21 -8.98
C GLU A 81 -30.58 27.69 -8.52
N VAL A 82 -29.52 27.20 -9.15
CA VAL A 82 -28.12 27.47 -8.80
C VAL A 82 -27.36 28.01 -10.01
N GLU A 83 -26.65 29.11 -9.81
CA GLU A 83 -25.67 29.64 -10.77
C GLU A 83 -24.27 29.46 -10.18
N VAL A 84 -23.35 28.90 -10.96
CA VAL A 84 -21.99 28.57 -10.50
C VAL A 84 -20.89 29.39 -11.18
N ASP A 85 -21.23 30.10 -12.26
CA ASP A 85 -20.30 30.84 -13.12
C ASP A 85 -20.87 32.20 -13.52
N THR A 86 -20.82 33.17 -12.59
CA THR A 86 -21.26 34.56 -12.80
C THR A 86 -20.13 35.54 -12.50
N ASP A 87 -20.19 36.74 -13.08
CA ASP A 87 -19.20 37.79 -12.84
C ASP A 87 -19.09 38.14 -11.33
N ASP A 88 -20.23 38.22 -10.63
CA ASP A 88 -20.27 38.52 -9.19
C ASP A 88 -19.59 37.41 -8.35
N LEU A 89 -19.74 36.13 -8.73
CA LEU A 89 -19.03 35.02 -8.08
C LEU A 89 -17.52 35.11 -8.30
N TRP A 90 -17.08 35.49 -9.51
CA TRP A 90 -15.67 35.65 -9.81
C TRP A 90 -15.04 36.84 -9.08
N ASP A 91 -15.74 37.94 -8.90
CA ASP A 91 -15.28 39.06 -8.07
C ASP A 91 -15.00 38.62 -6.62
N HIS A 92 -15.84 37.74 -6.07
CA HIS A 92 -15.63 37.14 -4.75
C HIS A 92 -14.44 36.18 -4.74
N ARG A 93 -14.36 35.25 -5.71
CA ARG A 93 -13.26 34.27 -5.83
C ARG A 93 -11.90 34.95 -6.03
N GLN A 94 -11.82 35.97 -6.87
CA GLN A 94 -10.62 36.79 -7.07
C GLN A 94 -10.17 37.42 -5.76
N THR A 95 -11.10 37.99 -4.99
CA THR A 95 -10.78 38.59 -3.69
C THR A 95 -10.23 37.56 -2.70
N ILE A 96 -10.78 36.33 -2.70
CA ILE A 96 -10.29 35.24 -1.86
C ILE A 96 -8.88 34.80 -2.28
N LEU A 97 -8.65 34.62 -3.58
CA LEU A 97 -7.32 34.25 -4.11
C LEU A 97 -6.28 35.33 -3.80
N GLU A 98 -6.60 36.61 -3.99
CA GLU A 98 -5.68 37.70 -3.64
C GLU A 98 -5.30 37.72 -2.16
N LEU A 99 -6.19 37.28 -1.26
CA LEU A 99 -5.89 37.13 0.16
C LEU A 99 -4.96 35.94 0.41
N MET A 100 -5.26 34.77 -0.16
CA MET A 100 -4.40 33.57 -0.06
C MET A 100 -2.98 33.87 -0.53
N PHE A 101 -2.82 34.52 -1.68
CA PHE A 101 -1.51 34.90 -2.20
C PHE A 101 -0.81 35.99 -1.39
N SER A 102 -1.50 36.68 -0.47
CA SER A 102 -0.92 37.75 0.35
C SER A 102 -0.34 37.28 1.68
N GLU A 103 -0.81 36.15 2.20
CA GLU A 103 -0.42 35.60 3.51
C GLU A 103 0.93 34.86 3.43
N GLU A 104 1.08 33.94 2.48
CA GLU A 104 2.28 33.10 2.29
C GLU A 104 3.12 33.48 1.04
N ASN A 105 4.24 32.78 0.84
CA ASN A 105 5.17 33.00 -0.26
C ASN A 105 4.89 32.06 -1.45
N HIS A 106 4.57 32.64 -2.60
CA HIS A 106 4.31 31.89 -3.84
C HIS A 106 5.32 32.24 -4.93
N TYR A 107 6.47 31.57 -4.90
CA TYR A 107 7.55 31.72 -5.88
C TYR A 107 7.49 30.65 -6.99
N CYS A 108 6.42 30.65 -7.79
CA CYS A 108 6.12 29.57 -8.74
C CYS A 108 7.31 29.15 -9.62
N MET A 109 8.11 30.11 -10.12
CA MET A 109 9.27 29.84 -10.99
C MET A 109 10.36 28.92 -10.39
N TYR A 110 10.36 28.72 -9.07
CA TYR A 110 11.29 27.82 -8.36
C TYR A 110 10.54 26.79 -7.50
N CYS A 111 9.21 26.75 -7.58
CA CYS A 111 8.40 25.78 -6.86
C CYS A 111 8.49 24.43 -7.58
N GLU A 112 8.50 23.34 -6.82
CA GLU A 112 8.49 22.00 -7.41
C GLU A 112 7.12 21.62 -8.00
N MET A 113 6.03 22.18 -7.47
CA MET A 113 4.67 22.06 -8.03
C MET A 113 4.35 23.03 -9.18
N GLU A 114 5.35 23.71 -9.76
CA GLU A 114 5.07 24.62 -10.89
C GLU A 114 4.41 23.87 -12.05
N GLY A 115 3.21 24.31 -12.46
CA GLY A 115 2.41 23.64 -13.48
C GLY A 115 1.50 22.51 -12.99
N ASP A 116 1.75 21.98 -11.79
CA ASP A 116 0.94 20.94 -11.14
C ASP A 116 0.15 21.49 -9.91
N CYS A 117 0.25 22.80 -9.65
CA CYS A 117 -0.32 23.48 -8.49
C CYS A 117 -1.76 23.94 -8.74
N GLU A 118 -2.73 23.38 -8.00
CA GLU A 118 -4.15 23.77 -8.12
C GLU A 118 -4.39 25.25 -7.78
N LEU A 119 -3.60 25.84 -6.88
CA LEU A 119 -3.70 27.27 -6.57
C LEU A 119 -3.24 28.15 -7.74
N GLU A 120 -2.18 27.73 -8.44
CA GLU A 120 -1.69 28.40 -9.65
C GLU A 120 -2.76 28.35 -10.75
N ASP A 121 -3.36 27.18 -10.96
CA ASP A 121 -4.46 27.01 -11.92
C ASP A 121 -5.66 27.89 -11.60
N MET A 122 -6.04 27.99 -10.32
CA MET A 122 -7.14 28.87 -9.90
C MET A 122 -6.80 30.35 -10.10
N PHE A 123 -5.56 30.76 -9.86
CA PHE A 123 -5.09 32.11 -10.12
C PHE A 123 -5.17 32.46 -11.63
N ASN A 124 -4.67 31.54 -12.47
CA ASN A 124 -4.72 31.66 -13.93
C ASN A 124 -6.17 31.72 -14.45
N ARG A 125 -7.03 30.83 -13.93
CA ARG A 125 -8.45 30.77 -14.26
C ARG A 125 -9.19 32.05 -13.88
N ALA A 126 -8.85 32.65 -12.74
CA ALA A 126 -9.43 33.91 -12.28
C ALA A 126 -8.96 35.13 -13.09
N GLY A 127 -7.92 34.98 -13.93
CA GLY A 127 -7.37 36.08 -14.73
C GLY A 127 -6.71 37.18 -13.90
N LEU A 128 -6.20 36.84 -12.71
CA LEU A 128 -5.50 37.78 -11.85
C LEU A 128 -4.12 38.12 -12.42
N ASP A 129 -3.76 39.40 -12.43
CA ASP A 129 -2.44 39.89 -12.86
C ASP A 129 -1.71 40.72 -11.80
N SER A 130 -2.39 41.02 -10.69
CA SER A 130 -1.92 41.83 -9.59
C SER A 130 -2.77 41.59 -8.34
N SER A 131 -2.21 41.85 -7.15
CA SER A 131 -2.96 41.84 -5.89
C SER A 131 -3.20 43.26 -5.38
N ARG A 132 -4.41 43.51 -4.88
CA ARG A 132 -4.80 44.74 -4.19
C ARG A 132 -4.27 44.79 -2.77
N PHE A 133 -3.93 43.64 -2.19
CA PHE A 133 -3.42 43.51 -0.83
C PHE A 133 -1.88 43.50 -0.82
N PRO A 134 -1.24 44.10 0.20
CA PRO A 134 0.20 44.00 0.37
C PRO A 134 0.58 42.54 0.72
N LEU A 135 1.63 42.03 0.10
CA LEU A 135 2.19 40.71 0.41
C LEU A 135 2.98 40.76 1.72
N GLU A 136 2.79 39.77 2.60
CA GLU A 136 3.43 39.73 3.92
C GLU A 136 4.90 39.26 3.89
N TYR A 137 5.24 38.34 2.98
CA TYR A 137 6.55 37.72 2.87
C TYR A 137 7.10 37.19 4.21
N PRO A 138 6.41 36.22 4.85
CA PRO A 138 6.88 35.64 6.10
C PRO A 138 8.21 34.89 5.89
N GLU A 139 9.00 34.78 6.96
CA GLU A 139 10.20 33.94 7.02
C GLU A 139 9.84 32.67 7.81
N ILE A 140 9.54 31.58 7.10
CA ILE A 140 9.20 30.27 7.68
C ILE A 140 10.26 29.27 7.22
N ASP A 141 10.95 28.64 8.16
CA ASP A 141 11.90 27.57 7.83
C ASP A 141 11.13 26.26 7.55
N PRO A 142 11.45 25.53 6.48
CA PRO A 142 10.83 24.24 6.19
C PRO A 142 11.29 23.19 7.20
N ASP A 143 10.36 22.32 7.60
CA ASP A 143 10.69 21.14 8.39
C ASP A 143 11.10 19.98 7.47
N THR A 144 12.38 19.62 7.57
CA THR A 144 13.01 18.52 6.82
C THR A 144 13.43 17.37 7.74
N SER A 145 12.79 17.23 8.91
CA SER A 145 13.15 16.21 9.90
C SER A 145 12.73 14.79 9.50
N ASN A 146 11.70 14.64 8.65
CA ASN A 146 11.28 13.37 8.09
C ASN A 146 12.09 13.03 6.83
N GLU A 147 12.39 11.75 6.62
CA GLU A 147 13.22 11.27 5.52
C GLU A 147 12.58 11.48 4.13
N PHE A 148 11.27 11.29 4.03
CA PHE A 148 10.56 11.26 2.75
C PHE A 148 9.67 12.47 2.48
N ILE A 149 9.33 13.25 3.52
CA ILE A 149 8.36 14.34 3.46
C ILE A 149 9.00 15.61 4.01
N THR A 150 9.01 16.67 3.20
CA THR A 150 9.34 18.03 3.64
C THR A 150 8.05 18.83 3.83
N MET A 151 7.93 19.50 4.97
CA MET A 151 6.84 20.41 5.28
C MET A 151 7.32 21.86 5.17
N ASP A 152 7.07 22.45 4.01
CA ASP A 152 7.36 23.85 3.68
C ASP A 152 6.07 24.69 3.77
N LEU A 153 5.75 25.10 4.99
CA LEU A 153 4.51 25.86 5.27
C LEU A 153 4.54 27.29 4.71
N ASP A 154 5.65 27.71 4.11
CA ASP A 154 5.79 28.96 3.38
C ASP A 154 4.87 29.05 2.15
N ARG A 155 4.21 27.95 1.77
CA ARG A 155 3.28 27.85 0.62
C ARG A 155 1.88 27.37 1.02
N CYS A 156 1.62 27.25 2.32
CA CYS A 156 0.41 26.60 2.84
C CYS A 156 -0.79 27.53 2.83
N ILE A 157 -1.84 27.19 2.08
CA ILE A 157 -3.11 27.95 2.07
C ILE A 157 -4.10 27.53 3.17
N SER A 158 -3.64 26.81 4.20
CA SER A 158 -4.46 26.36 5.33
C SER A 158 -5.78 25.65 4.95
N CYS A 159 -5.79 24.90 3.84
CA CYS A 159 -6.99 24.22 3.34
C CYS A 159 -7.40 22.99 4.19
N GLY A 160 -6.48 22.50 5.01
CA GLY A 160 -6.66 21.35 5.90
C GLY A 160 -6.82 20.01 5.18
N ARG A 161 -6.49 19.90 3.88
CA ARG A 161 -6.53 18.61 3.17
C ARG A 161 -5.58 17.60 3.82
N CYS A 162 -4.33 18.00 4.10
CA CYS A 162 -3.34 17.15 4.77
C CYS A 162 -3.83 16.59 6.12
N ILE A 163 -4.47 17.42 6.94
CA ILE A 163 -5.06 17.05 8.24
C ILE A 163 -6.16 16.00 8.02
N ARG A 164 -7.13 16.32 7.16
CA ARG A 164 -8.26 15.41 6.88
C ARG A 164 -7.79 14.10 6.24
N THR A 165 -6.80 14.12 5.34
CA THR A 165 -6.25 12.87 4.79
C THR A 165 -5.56 12.04 5.87
N CYS A 166 -4.74 12.65 6.73
CA CYS A 166 -4.09 11.95 7.84
C CYS A 166 -5.10 11.35 8.83
N ASP A 167 -6.23 12.01 9.02
CA ASP A 167 -7.25 11.66 10.02
C ASP A 167 -8.38 10.74 9.49
N GLU A 168 -8.92 11.02 8.30
CA GLU A 168 -10.09 10.34 7.73
C GLU A 168 -9.70 9.17 6.83
N VAL A 169 -8.60 9.31 6.08
CA VAL A 169 -8.11 8.33 5.10
C VAL A 169 -7.04 7.44 5.72
N VAL A 170 -6.00 7.99 6.35
CA VAL A 170 -4.95 7.18 6.97
C VAL A 170 -5.35 6.71 8.38
N GLY A 171 -6.17 7.50 9.10
CA GLY A 171 -6.56 7.20 10.49
C GLY A 171 -5.41 7.33 11.49
N ASN A 172 -4.33 8.04 11.13
CA ASN A 172 -3.18 8.23 12.01
C ASN A 172 -3.40 9.38 12.99
N ASP A 173 -4.02 10.48 12.53
CA ASP A 173 -4.33 11.70 13.30
C ASP A 173 -3.08 12.44 13.83
N THR A 174 -2.03 12.53 13.02
CA THR A 174 -0.77 13.21 13.38
C THR A 174 -0.83 14.72 13.14
N LEU A 175 -1.45 15.15 12.04
CA LEU A 175 -1.45 16.56 11.63
C LEU A 175 -2.68 17.28 12.17
N SER A 176 -2.50 18.50 12.68
CA SER A 176 -3.60 19.34 13.16
C SER A 176 -3.36 20.84 12.91
N PHE A 177 -4.34 21.68 13.25
CA PHE A 177 -4.17 23.12 13.28
C PHE A 177 -3.65 23.56 14.65
N GLY A 178 -2.46 24.14 14.67
CA GLY A 178 -1.93 24.91 15.80
C GLY A 178 -2.43 26.35 15.77
N ASN A 179 -2.31 27.04 16.91
CA ASN A 179 -2.65 28.46 17.06
C ASN A 179 -4.09 28.82 16.63
N ARG A 180 -4.37 30.11 16.37
CA ARG A 180 -5.70 30.63 16.00
C ARG A 180 -5.62 31.89 15.15
N GLY A 181 -6.66 32.11 14.34
CA GLY A 181 -6.78 33.31 13.51
C GLY A 181 -5.68 33.32 12.44
N LYS A 182 -5.10 34.50 12.19
CA LYS A 182 -4.03 34.66 11.21
C LYS A 182 -2.72 33.92 11.56
N ASP A 183 -2.56 33.51 12.81
CA ASP A 183 -1.35 32.80 13.26
C ASP A 183 -1.56 31.28 13.21
N ALA A 184 -2.71 30.80 12.69
CA ALA A 184 -3.00 29.39 12.53
C ALA A 184 -2.01 28.74 11.57
N THR A 185 -1.52 27.55 11.92
CA THR A 185 -0.54 26.82 11.12
C THR A 185 -0.76 25.32 11.24
N ILE A 186 -0.19 24.54 10.33
CA ILE A 186 -0.18 23.09 10.44
C ILE A 186 0.89 22.68 11.45
N VAL A 187 0.56 21.78 12.37
CA VAL A 187 1.48 21.22 13.37
C VAL A 187 1.37 19.70 13.39
N ALA A 188 2.44 19.02 13.78
CA ALA A 188 2.44 17.57 14.02
C ALA A 188 2.41 17.28 15.53
N ASP A 189 1.50 16.42 15.97
CA ASP A 189 1.23 16.07 17.38
C ASP A 189 1.23 17.32 18.31
N ASP A 190 2.18 17.38 19.27
CA ASP A 190 2.35 18.50 20.21
C ASP A 190 3.34 19.56 19.68
N ASP A 191 3.18 19.92 18.39
CA ASP A 191 4.04 20.89 17.68
C ASP A 191 5.53 20.48 17.66
N VAL A 192 5.76 19.18 17.47
CA VAL A 192 7.11 18.61 17.26
C VAL A 192 7.43 18.53 15.77
N PRO A 193 8.71 18.46 15.38
CA PRO A 193 9.07 18.20 13.99
C PRO A 193 8.42 16.92 13.46
N LEU A 194 8.05 16.88 12.18
CA LEU A 194 7.32 15.78 11.56
C LEU A 194 8.03 14.43 11.72
N GLY A 195 9.36 14.39 11.59
CA GLY A 195 10.17 13.18 11.80
C GLY A 195 10.27 12.71 13.25
N GLU A 196 9.89 13.55 14.22
CA GLU A 196 9.83 13.20 15.64
C GLU A 196 8.39 12.91 16.12
N SER A 197 7.40 13.06 15.23
CA SER A 197 5.98 12.84 15.50
C SER A 197 5.56 11.39 15.30
N SER A 198 4.27 11.11 15.50
CA SER A 198 3.60 9.85 15.22
C SER A 198 3.43 9.54 13.72
N CYS A 199 3.97 10.38 12.83
CA CYS A 199 3.88 10.21 11.38
C CYS A 199 4.46 8.87 10.92
N VAL A 200 3.67 8.12 10.13
CA VAL A 200 4.08 6.84 9.52
C VAL A 200 4.61 6.98 8.08
N SER A 201 4.98 8.20 7.69
CA SER A 201 5.56 8.55 6.37
C SER A 201 4.83 8.01 5.12
N CYS A 202 3.52 7.75 5.20
CA CYS A 202 2.74 7.21 4.09
C CYS A 202 2.61 8.14 2.87
N GLY A 203 2.91 9.44 3.03
CA GLY A 203 2.85 10.44 1.96
C GLY A 203 1.46 10.78 1.43
N ALA A 204 0.37 10.29 2.03
CA ALA A 204 -0.99 10.65 1.59
C ALA A 204 -1.26 12.17 1.68
N CYS A 205 -0.62 12.86 2.63
CA CYS A 205 -0.68 14.30 2.76
C CYS A 205 0.13 15.06 1.69
N VAL A 206 1.12 14.41 1.06
CA VAL A 206 1.84 14.92 -0.10
C VAL A 206 0.93 14.84 -1.33
N GLN A 207 0.33 13.68 -1.58
CA GLN A 207 -0.59 13.46 -2.70
C GLN A 207 -1.80 14.43 -2.66
N SER A 208 -2.32 14.74 -1.47
CA SER A 208 -3.49 15.63 -1.34
C SER A 208 -3.16 17.13 -1.23
N CYS A 209 -1.88 17.52 -1.21
CA CYS A 209 -1.47 18.92 -1.04
C CYS A 209 -1.64 19.72 -2.36
N PRO A 210 -2.48 20.76 -2.40
CA PRO A 210 -2.74 21.51 -3.65
C PRO A 210 -1.61 22.47 -4.05
N THR A 211 -0.66 22.75 -3.16
CA THR A 211 0.33 23.83 -3.35
C THR A 211 1.79 23.40 -3.20
N GLY A 212 2.04 22.14 -2.87
CA GLY A 212 3.41 21.67 -2.59
C GLY A 212 3.99 22.19 -1.28
N ALA A 213 3.12 22.59 -0.33
CA ALA A 213 3.53 22.85 1.04
C ALA A 213 3.98 21.57 1.76
N LEU A 214 3.48 20.42 1.30
CA LEU A 214 3.98 19.09 1.67
C LEU A 214 4.42 18.41 0.39
N TYR A 215 5.70 18.05 0.31
CA TYR A 215 6.28 17.44 -0.88
C TYR A 215 7.35 16.43 -0.52
N SER A 216 7.71 15.57 -1.48
CA SER A 216 8.83 14.64 -1.31
C SER A 216 10.10 15.19 -1.96
N PRO A 217 11.23 15.29 -1.24
CA PRO A 217 12.50 15.68 -1.85
C PRO A 217 13.01 14.64 -2.86
N LEU A 218 12.52 13.39 -2.80
CA LEU A 218 12.84 12.35 -3.79
C LEU A 218 12.23 12.66 -5.16
N SER A 219 11.08 13.33 -5.21
CA SER A 219 10.36 13.64 -6.46
C SER A 219 10.55 15.08 -6.90
N ALA A 220 10.81 15.99 -5.96
CA ALA A 220 10.93 17.42 -6.22
C ALA A 220 11.92 17.72 -7.36
N TYR A 221 11.50 18.57 -8.29
CA TYR A 221 12.30 19.03 -9.43
C TYR A 221 12.70 17.94 -10.44
N ARG A 222 12.06 16.75 -10.42
CA ARG A 222 12.32 15.68 -11.39
C ARG A 222 11.48 15.75 -12.67
N GLY A 223 10.48 16.62 -12.72
CA GLY A 223 9.64 16.86 -13.90
C GLY A 223 8.20 17.16 -13.47
N ARG A 224 7.44 17.80 -14.35
CA ARG A 224 6.01 18.07 -14.14
C ARG A 224 5.17 16.87 -14.53
N GLU A 225 3.98 16.74 -13.99
CA GLU A 225 3.05 15.68 -14.36
C GLU A 225 2.67 15.75 -15.84
N GLU A 226 2.47 16.96 -16.39
CA GLU A 226 2.15 17.16 -17.82
C GLU A 226 3.23 16.62 -18.79
N ASP A 227 4.47 16.51 -18.31
CA ASP A 227 5.62 15.99 -19.08
C ASP A 227 5.83 14.48 -18.86
N CYS A 228 5.01 13.83 -18.05
CA CYS A 228 5.16 12.42 -17.68
C CYS A 228 4.25 11.49 -18.49
N ASP A 229 4.77 10.30 -18.79
CA ASP A 229 3.96 9.14 -19.09
C ASP A 229 3.56 8.47 -17.77
N VAL A 230 2.28 8.09 -17.62
CA VAL A 230 1.75 7.43 -16.42
C VAL A 230 1.43 5.98 -16.73
N VAL A 231 1.97 5.07 -15.92
CA VAL A 231 1.69 3.63 -16.01
C VAL A 231 1.12 3.15 -14.67
N GLN A 232 -0.04 2.49 -14.73
CA GLN A 232 -0.63 1.81 -13.59
C GLN A 232 -0.03 0.40 -13.44
N THR A 233 0.43 0.05 -12.26
CA THR A 233 1.02 -1.27 -11.94
C THR A 233 0.76 -1.64 -10.48
N THR A 234 1.24 -2.80 -10.03
CA THR A 234 1.00 -3.29 -8.66
C THR A 234 2.27 -3.29 -7.83
N CYS A 235 2.16 -2.84 -6.58
CA CYS A 235 3.21 -2.94 -5.58
C CYS A 235 3.36 -4.39 -5.09
N SER A 236 4.58 -4.92 -5.14
CA SER A 236 4.93 -6.24 -4.63
C SER A 236 5.72 -6.18 -3.32
N GLU A 237 5.70 -5.06 -2.58
CA GLU A 237 6.46 -4.91 -1.33
C GLU A 237 5.95 -5.80 -0.20
N CYS A 238 4.64 -6.03 -0.14
CA CYS A 238 4.01 -6.94 0.82
C CYS A 238 2.78 -7.61 0.21
N SER A 239 2.05 -8.41 0.98
CA SER A 239 0.87 -9.14 0.53
C SER A 239 -0.32 -8.26 0.10
N MET A 240 -0.29 -6.94 0.30
CA MET A 240 -1.43 -6.06 0.02
C MET A 240 -1.75 -5.89 -1.46
N GLY A 241 -0.74 -5.87 -2.32
CA GLY A 241 -0.94 -5.61 -3.76
C GLY A 241 -1.55 -4.24 -4.06
N CYS A 242 -1.11 -3.17 -3.39
CA CYS A 242 -1.60 -1.81 -3.64
C CYS A 242 -1.33 -1.36 -5.08
N GLU A 243 -2.29 -0.63 -5.66
CA GLU A 243 -2.20 -0.14 -7.04
C GLU A 243 -1.40 1.17 -7.11
N LEU A 244 -0.44 1.23 -8.02
CA LEU A 244 0.52 2.33 -8.18
C LEU A 244 0.27 3.08 -9.49
N GLU A 245 0.25 4.41 -9.44
CA GLU A 245 0.46 5.27 -10.61
C GLU A 245 1.93 5.71 -10.65
N VAL A 246 2.66 5.20 -11.63
CA VAL A 246 4.09 5.50 -11.77
C VAL A 246 4.28 6.54 -12.87
N TYR A 247 4.74 7.72 -12.46
CA TYR A 247 5.02 8.85 -13.35
C TYR A 247 6.45 8.72 -13.86
N THR A 248 6.63 8.70 -15.18
CA THR A 248 7.94 8.58 -15.81
C THR A 248 8.20 9.70 -16.80
N ASN A 249 9.44 10.16 -16.87
CA ASN A 249 9.85 11.15 -17.86
C ASN A 249 11.26 10.83 -18.31
N SER A 250 11.55 10.83 -19.61
CA SER A 250 12.90 10.64 -20.14
C SER A 250 13.58 9.35 -19.64
N GLY A 251 12.79 8.30 -19.42
CA GLY A 251 13.26 6.99 -18.97
C GLY A 251 13.80 6.95 -17.54
N ARG A 252 13.27 7.78 -16.65
CA ARG A 252 13.41 7.68 -15.19
C ARG A 252 12.04 7.82 -14.53
N ILE A 253 11.91 7.27 -13.33
CA ILE A 253 10.71 7.47 -12.50
C ILE A 253 10.82 8.84 -11.82
N VAL A 254 9.76 9.63 -11.93
CA VAL A 254 9.62 10.96 -11.33
C VAL A 254 9.00 10.84 -9.94
N LYS A 255 7.85 10.18 -9.83
CA LYS A 255 7.12 9.92 -8.58
C LYS A 255 6.19 8.72 -8.69
N ILE A 256 5.67 8.27 -7.54
CA ILE A 256 4.69 7.19 -7.43
C ILE A 256 3.53 7.70 -6.57
N GLU A 257 2.32 7.58 -7.08
CA GLU A 257 1.08 7.95 -6.40
C GLU A 257 0.13 6.74 -6.28
N GLY A 258 -0.82 6.80 -5.36
CA GLY A 258 -1.85 5.76 -5.26
C GLY A 258 -3.00 6.02 -6.23
N VAL A 259 -3.52 4.98 -6.88
CA VAL A 259 -4.67 5.11 -7.79
C VAL A 259 -5.94 5.42 -6.98
N GLU A 260 -6.54 6.59 -7.23
CA GLU A 260 -7.84 6.94 -6.65
C GLU A 260 -8.91 5.90 -7.04
N ASP A 261 -9.78 5.53 -6.10
CA ASP A 261 -10.77 4.44 -6.24
C ASP A 261 -10.21 3.02 -6.47
N GLY A 262 -8.88 2.84 -6.50
CA GLY A 262 -8.21 1.53 -6.55
C GLY A 262 -8.60 0.60 -5.39
N PRO A 263 -8.22 -0.69 -5.39
CA PRO A 263 -8.61 -1.66 -4.35
C PRO A 263 -8.22 -1.24 -2.92
N ASP A 264 -7.14 -0.49 -2.78
CA ASP A 264 -6.59 0.09 -1.55
C ASP A 264 -7.12 1.50 -1.23
N GLY A 265 -7.92 2.11 -2.11
CA GLY A 265 -8.52 3.44 -1.90
C GLY A 265 -7.54 4.59 -2.07
N GLY A 266 -6.57 4.47 -2.99
CA GLY A 266 -5.55 5.48 -3.24
C GLY A 266 -4.49 5.55 -2.15
N GLN A 267 -4.36 4.50 -1.33
CA GLN A 267 -3.45 4.48 -0.20
C GLN A 267 -2.18 3.71 -0.51
N LEU A 268 -1.05 4.35 -0.25
CA LEU A 268 0.27 3.73 -0.25
C LEU A 268 0.94 3.91 1.10
N CYS A 269 1.84 2.99 1.44
CA CYS A 269 2.78 3.13 2.55
C CYS A 269 4.09 3.75 2.07
N GLU A 270 5.01 4.02 3.00
CA GLU A 270 6.33 4.54 2.67
C GLU A 270 7.12 3.63 1.73
N MET A 271 6.99 2.30 1.86
CA MET A 271 7.69 1.32 1.02
C MET A 271 7.26 1.46 -0.46
N GLY A 272 5.96 1.46 -0.72
CA GLY A 272 5.42 1.54 -2.08
C GLY A 272 5.53 2.93 -2.70
N ARG A 273 5.43 4.00 -1.90
CA ARG A 273 5.47 5.39 -2.42
C ARG A 273 6.88 5.92 -2.60
N PHE A 274 7.74 5.69 -1.60
CA PHE A 274 9.07 6.32 -1.52
C PHE A 274 10.19 5.28 -1.60
N GLY A 275 10.04 4.13 -0.95
CA GLY A 275 11.04 3.06 -0.94
C GLY A 275 11.38 2.56 -2.34
N LEU A 276 10.39 2.44 -3.22
CA LEU A 276 10.57 2.07 -4.63
C LEU A 276 11.38 3.11 -5.45
N LEU A 277 11.45 4.38 -5.02
CA LEU A 277 12.24 5.45 -5.64
C LEU A 277 13.68 5.53 -5.11
N GLY A 278 13.93 5.00 -3.91
CA GLY A 278 15.10 5.31 -3.07
C GLY A 278 16.22 4.26 -3.04
N ASP A 279 16.38 3.42 -4.07
CA ASP A 279 17.45 2.41 -4.07
C ASP A 279 18.78 2.95 -4.64
N ASP A 280 19.68 3.30 -3.73
CA ASP A 280 21.01 3.81 -4.04
C ASP A 280 22.07 2.71 -4.30
N ARG A 281 21.71 1.41 -4.23
CA ARG A 281 22.64 0.31 -4.50
C ARG A 281 22.99 0.25 -5.98
N ASP A 282 24.24 -0.07 -6.29
CA ASP A 282 24.73 -0.19 -7.67
C ASP A 282 23.99 -1.29 -8.44
N ARG A 283 23.55 -0.97 -9.66
CA ARG A 283 22.82 -1.90 -10.55
C ARG A 283 23.77 -2.94 -11.14
N ILE A 284 23.35 -4.20 -11.12
CA ILE A 284 24.05 -5.30 -11.79
C ILE A 284 23.62 -5.32 -13.26
N HIS A 285 24.51 -4.89 -14.15
CA HIS A 285 24.23 -4.82 -15.59
C HIS A 285 24.65 -6.07 -16.36
N GLU A 286 25.70 -6.74 -15.91
CA GLU A 286 26.34 -7.87 -16.58
C GLU A 286 26.55 -9.00 -15.56
N PRO A 287 26.47 -10.27 -15.97
CA PRO A 287 26.76 -11.37 -15.08
C PRO A 287 28.26 -11.42 -14.75
N SER A 288 28.60 -12.00 -13.60
CA SER A 288 29.99 -12.12 -13.18
C SER A 288 30.28 -13.43 -12.45
N ILE A 289 31.52 -13.91 -12.61
CA ILE A 289 32.02 -15.12 -11.94
C ILE A 289 33.20 -14.74 -11.04
N ARG A 290 33.20 -15.27 -9.82
CA ARG A 290 34.25 -15.01 -8.82
C ARG A 290 35.62 -15.42 -9.37
N GLY A 291 36.54 -14.46 -9.41
CA GLY A 291 37.90 -14.65 -9.92
C GLY A 291 38.07 -14.36 -11.42
N GLU A 292 36.97 -14.30 -12.18
CA GLU A 292 36.98 -14.00 -13.63
C GLU A 292 36.43 -12.59 -13.94
N GLY A 293 35.52 -12.08 -13.10
CA GLY A 293 34.87 -10.78 -13.29
C GLY A 293 33.65 -10.87 -14.20
N ALA A 294 33.34 -9.79 -14.92
CA ALA A 294 32.20 -9.72 -15.83
C ALA A 294 32.38 -10.67 -17.03
N VAL A 295 31.32 -11.42 -17.36
CA VAL A 295 31.27 -12.39 -18.45
C VAL A 295 30.00 -12.19 -19.29
N GLY A 296 29.88 -12.90 -20.43
CA GLY A 296 28.65 -12.90 -21.22
C GLY A 296 27.56 -13.76 -20.57
N VAL A 297 26.28 -13.47 -20.87
CA VAL A 297 25.12 -14.24 -20.35
C VAL A 297 25.27 -15.72 -20.64
N ASP A 298 25.52 -16.10 -21.90
CA ASP A 298 25.73 -17.49 -22.30
C ASP A 298 26.79 -18.21 -21.45
N VAL A 299 27.92 -17.56 -21.19
CA VAL A 299 29.03 -18.13 -20.40
C VAL A 299 28.64 -18.30 -18.94
N ALA A 300 27.88 -17.35 -18.39
CA ALA A 300 27.43 -17.42 -17.01
C ALA A 300 26.36 -18.50 -16.84
N THR A 301 25.40 -18.60 -17.76
CA THR A 301 24.35 -19.63 -17.73
C THR A 301 24.93 -21.03 -17.93
N ASP A 302 25.87 -21.21 -18.87
CA ASP A 302 26.59 -22.48 -19.04
C ASP A 302 27.31 -22.87 -17.74
N ARG A 303 27.99 -21.91 -17.10
CA ARG A 303 28.70 -22.17 -15.85
C ARG A 303 27.76 -22.56 -14.71
N VAL A 304 26.59 -21.94 -14.64
CA VAL A 304 25.56 -22.25 -13.65
C VAL A 304 24.97 -23.63 -13.89
N ALA A 305 24.63 -23.97 -15.14
CA ALA A 305 24.16 -25.30 -15.49
C ALA A 305 25.19 -26.38 -15.09
N ASP A 306 26.47 -26.20 -15.44
CA ASP A 306 27.54 -27.12 -15.03
C ASP A 306 27.61 -27.30 -13.49
N LEU A 307 27.47 -26.21 -12.73
CA LEU A 307 27.50 -26.26 -11.26
C LEU A 307 26.30 -27.02 -10.68
N LEU A 308 25.12 -26.84 -11.27
CA LEU A 308 23.90 -27.52 -10.85
C LEU A 308 23.92 -29.01 -11.24
N GLU A 309 24.40 -29.37 -12.44
CA GLU A 309 24.54 -30.78 -12.86
C GLU A 309 25.56 -31.57 -12.04
N ASP A 310 26.65 -30.91 -11.61
CA ASP A 310 27.71 -31.54 -10.81
C ASP A 310 27.33 -31.68 -9.31
N ALA A 311 26.26 -31.04 -8.85
CA ALA A 311 25.82 -31.04 -7.46
C ALA A 311 25.08 -32.33 -7.08
N GLU A 312 25.30 -32.85 -5.86
CA GLU A 312 24.45 -33.92 -5.30
C GLU A 312 23.20 -33.34 -4.63
N THR A 313 23.30 -32.11 -4.10
CA THR A 313 22.20 -31.41 -3.43
C THR A 313 22.18 -29.94 -3.84
N VAL A 314 20.99 -29.45 -4.21
CA VAL A 314 20.74 -28.05 -4.58
C VAL A 314 19.59 -27.51 -3.73
N ASP A 315 19.84 -26.40 -3.05
CA ASP A 315 18.81 -25.60 -2.37
C ASP A 315 18.55 -24.33 -3.19
N ALA A 316 17.31 -24.13 -3.62
CA ALA A 316 16.91 -23.03 -4.48
C ALA A 316 15.88 -22.16 -3.77
N VAL A 317 16.13 -20.85 -3.68
CA VAL A 317 15.21 -19.89 -3.05
C VAL A 317 14.89 -18.78 -4.02
N ALA A 318 13.61 -18.50 -4.22
CA ALA A 318 13.14 -17.37 -5.01
C ALA A 318 12.33 -16.38 -4.17
N SER A 319 12.57 -15.10 -4.43
CA SER A 319 11.80 -14.01 -3.85
C SER A 319 10.33 -14.13 -4.24
N ASP A 320 9.46 -14.09 -3.24
CA ASP A 320 8.01 -14.05 -3.39
C ASP A 320 7.50 -12.77 -4.06
N ARG A 321 8.37 -11.79 -4.32
CA ARG A 321 8.07 -10.55 -5.04
C ARG A 321 8.17 -10.70 -6.55
N LEU A 322 8.73 -11.81 -7.02
CA LEU A 322 8.78 -12.14 -8.44
C LEU A 322 7.37 -12.46 -8.97
N PRO A 323 7.03 -12.08 -10.21
CA PRO A 323 5.74 -12.46 -10.79
C PRO A 323 5.49 -13.98 -10.72
N SER A 324 4.24 -14.38 -10.51
CA SER A 324 3.85 -15.80 -10.37
C SER A 324 4.37 -16.67 -11.52
N GLU A 325 4.32 -16.17 -12.74
CA GLU A 325 4.79 -16.93 -13.90
C GLU A 325 6.33 -17.02 -13.98
N THR A 326 7.05 -16.12 -13.32
CA THR A 326 8.51 -16.20 -13.14
C THR A 326 8.86 -17.19 -12.04
N LEU A 327 8.07 -17.25 -10.96
CA LEU A 327 8.20 -18.28 -9.92
C LEU A 327 7.94 -19.68 -10.48
N ASP A 328 6.90 -19.84 -11.32
CA ASP A 328 6.61 -21.10 -12.02
C ASP A 328 7.79 -21.52 -12.90
N ALA A 329 8.31 -20.61 -13.72
CA ALA A 329 9.46 -20.88 -14.58
C ALA A 329 10.73 -21.20 -13.78
N PHE A 330 10.91 -20.58 -12.61
CA PHE A 330 12.03 -20.86 -11.74
C PHE A 330 11.96 -22.27 -11.18
N ALA A 331 10.79 -22.68 -10.67
CA ALA A 331 10.61 -24.04 -10.19
C ALA A 331 10.72 -25.09 -11.29
N GLU A 332 10.19 -24.83 -12.49
CA GLU A 332 10.37 -25.73 -13.64
C GLU A 332 11.86 -25.90 -13.98
N ALA A 333 12.61 -24.80 -14.05
CA ALA A 333 14.05 -24.86 -14.32
C ALA A 333 14.84 -25.55 -13.21
N MET A 334 14.43 -25.43 -11.94
CA MET A 334 15.10 -26.08 -10.81
C MET A 334 14.72 -27.57 -10.67
N ASP A 335 13.52 -27.98 -11.10
CA ASP A 335 13.08 -29.39 -11.14
C ASP A 335 13.96 -30.22 -12.09
N ASP A 336 14.43 -29.63 -13.20
CA ASP A 336 15.36 -30.27 -14.15
C ASP A 336 16.69 -30.70 -13.47
N TYR A 337 17.04 -30.09 -12.34
CA TYR A 337 18.26 -30.37 -11.54
C TYR A 337 17.95 -31.07 -10.20
N ASP A 338 16.74 -31.60 -10.01
CA ASP A 338 16.31 -32.25 -8.75
C ASP A 338 16.52 -31.35 -7.50
N ALA A 339 16.41 -30.02 -7.65
CA ALA A 339 16.64 -29.07 -6.57
C ALA A 339 15.45 -28.96 -5.61
N ALA A 340 15.71 -28.72 -4.32
CA ALA A 340 14.67 -28.36 -3.36
C ALA A 340 14.35 -26.86 -3.50
N VAL A 341 13.10 -26.52 -3.79
CA VAL A 341 12.69 -25.13 -4.05
C VAL A 341 11.88 -24.56 -2.88
N GLU A 342 12.29 -23.40 -2.39
CA GLU A 342 11.55 -22.61 -1.40
C GLU A 342 11.17 -21.23 -1.98
N VAL A 343 9.89 -20.90 -1.85
CA VAL A 343 9.39 -19.53 -1.94
C VAL A 343 8.84 -19.19 -0.55
N PRO A 344 9.49 -18.29 0.23
CA PRO A 344 9.20 -18.12 1.65
C PRO A 344 7.71 -17.91 1.99
N GLY A 345 6.95 -17.22 1.13
CA GLY A 345 5.52 -16.97 1.32
C GLY A 345 4.59 -18.16 1.03
N ALA A 346 5.03 -19.14 0.24
CA ALA A 346 4.19 -20.24 -0.23
C ALA A 346 3.79 -21.21 0.88
N GLY A 347 4.68 -21.42 1.87
CA GLY A 347 4.43 -22.28 3.03
C GLY A 347 3.21 -21.85 3.83
N ARG A 348 3.17 -20.57 4.25
CA ARG A 348 2.04 -20.00 5.01
C ARG A 348 0.73 -20.06 4.23
N ALA A 349 0.76 -19.72 2.95
CA ALA A 349 -0.43 -19.78 2.09
C ALA A 349 -1.02 -21.20 2.02
N ARG A 350 -0.16 -22.21 1.82
CA ARG A 350 -0.56 -23.63 1.76
C ARG A 350 -1.15 -24.11 3.08
N GLU A 351 -0.53 -23.76 4.19
CA GLU A 351 -0.98 -24.08 5.53
C GLU A 351 -2.37 -23.51 5.82
N GLU A 352 -2.57 -22.22 5.55
CA GLU A 352 -3.87 -21.59 5.75
C GLU A 352 -4.95 -22.18 4.85
N LYS A 353 -4.64 -22.47 3.58
CA LYS A 353 -5.57 -23.16 2.66
C LYS A 353 -5.98 -24.52 3.24
N ARG A 354 -5.06 -25.26 3.88
CA ARG A 354 -5.34 -26.55 4.55
C ARG A 354 -6.26 -26.36 5.77
N ILE A 355 -5.91 -25.44 6.66
CA ILE A 355 -6.67 -25.15 7.90
C ILE A 355 -8.08 -24.64 7.56
N ALA A 356 -8.19 -23.67 6.65
CA ALA A 356 -9.47 -23.09 6.22
C ALA A 356 -10.43 -24.16 5.66
N ARG A 357 -9.91 -25.14 4.90
CA ARG A 357 -10.73 -26.26 4.38
C ARG A 357 -11.23 -27.18 5.49
N GLN A 358 -10.40 -27.49 6.47
CA GLN A 358 -10.76 -28.36 7.59
C GLN A 358 -11.82 -27.69 8.48
N VAL A 359 -11.59 -26.43 8.86
CA VAL A 359 -12.52 -25.63 9.66
C VAL A 359 -13.84 -25.42 8.93
N ALA A 360 -13.81 -25.03 7.64
CA ALA A 360 -15.02 -24.83 6.85
C ALA A 360 -15.88 -26.10 6.78
N LYS A 361 -15.25 -27.27 6.62
CA LYS A 361 -15.95 -28.56 6.63
C LYS A 361 -16.60 -28.85 7.99
N HIS A 362 -15.94 -28.52 9.09
CA HIS A 362 -16.47 -28.73 10.44
C HIS A 362 -17.70 -27.86 10.72
N PHE A 363 -17.65 -26.58 10.36
CA PHE A 363 -18.74 -25.62 10.59
C PHE A 363 -19.77 -25.56 9.45
N GLU A 364 -19.74 -26.50 8.49
CA GLU A 364 -20.63 -26.53 7.32
C GLU A 364 -20.62 -25.21 6.49
N LYS A 365 -19.45 -24.58 6.39
CA LYS A 365 -19.20 -23.35 5.63
C LYS A 365 -18.38 -23.61 4.36
N SER A 366 -18.31 -22.62 3.48
CA SER A 366 -17.30 -22.60 2.39
C SER A 366 -15.95 -22.10 2.94
N PRO A 367 -14.80 -22.61 2.48
CA PRO A 367 -13.49 -22.05 2.82
C PRO A 367 -13.37 -20.57 2.45
N SER A 368 -13.89 -20.16 1.29
CA SER A 368 -13.98 -18.75 0.90
C SER A 368 -14.93 -17.95 1.80
N GLY A 369 -15.89 -18.62 2.43
CA GLY A 369 -16.80 -18.04 3.39
C GLY A 369 -16.16 -17.73 4.75
N LEU A 370 -14.92 -18.15 5.00
CA LEU A 370 -14.17 -17.80 6.21
C LEU A 370 -13.20 -16.64 5.99
N ARG A 371 -12.90 -16.27 4.74
CA ARG A 371 -11.95 -15.20 4.42
C ARG A 371 -12.65 -13.87 4.17
N ALA A 372 -11.98 -12.78 4.54
CA ALA A 372 -12.38 -11.44 4.17
C ALA A 372 -12.14 -11.22 2.67
N SER A 373 -12.93 -10.35 2.05
CA SER A 373 -12.76 -9.98 0.63
C SER A 373 -11.60 -9.00 0.41
N GLY A 374 -10.94 -8.55 1.48
CA GLY A 374 -9.82 -7.63 1.46
C GLY A 374 -9.86 -6.66 2.65
N PRO A 375 -8.87 -5.75 2.74
CA PRO A 375 -8.71 -4.81 3.86
C PRO A 375 -9.91 -3.88 4.07
N ARG A 376 -10.58 -3.46 2.98
CA ARG A 376 -11.77 -2.59 3.04
C ARG A 376 -12.92 -3.18 3.86
N ALA A 377 -13.00 -4.51 3.98
CA ALA A 377 -14.01 -5.16 4.81
C ALA A 377 -13.91 -4.76 6.30
N LEU A 378 -12.78 -4.23 6.74
CA LEU A 378 -12.59 -3.71 8.10
C LEU A 378 -13.43 -2.44 8.35
N LEU A 379 -13.73 -1.63 7.32
CA LEU A 379 -14.52 -0.41 7.49
C LEU A 379 -15.97 -0.66 7.90
N ASP A 380 -16.50 -1.83 7.55
CA ASP A 380 -17.85 -2.28 7.89
C ASP A 380 -17.88 -3.17 9.14
N ALA A 381 -16.74 -3.39 9.80
CA ALA A 381 -16.64 -4.26 10.95
C ALA A 381 -17.18 -3.58 12.22
N ASP A 382 -17.95 -4.31 13.01
CA ASP A 382 -18.36 -3.91 14.37
C ASP A 382 -17.29 -4.26 15.41
N SER A 383 -16.43 -5.24 15.10
CA SER A 383 -15.30 -5.63 15.94
C SER A 383 -14.15 -6.19 15.11
N VAL A 384 -12.93 -5.88 15.56
CA VAL A 384 -11.68 -6.30 14.93
C VAL A 384 -10.78 -6.93 15.98
N VAL A 385 -10.30 -8.14 15.70
CA VAL A 385 -9.25 -8.79 16.50
C VAL A 385 -7.99 -8.86 15.66
N VAL A 386 -6.90 -8.28 16.13
CA VAL A 386 -5.59 -8.33 15.44
C VAL A 386 -4.67 -9.24 16.24
N PHE A 387 -4.23 -10.33 15.61
CA PHE A 387 -3.10 -11.12 16.08
C PHE A 387 -1.85 -10.60 15.39
N ASP A 388 -0.82 -10.28 16.17
CA ASP A 388 0.42 -9.64 15.71
C ASP A 388 0.16 -8.24 15.12
N THR A 389 0.48 -7.21 15.91
CA THR A 389 0.27 -5.80 15.60
C THR A 389 1.42 -5.17 14.83
N ASP A 390 2.46 -5.93 14.47
CA ASP A 390 3.53 -5.47 13.56
C ASP A 390 3.00 -5.19 12.14
N ILE A 391 1.72 -5.46 11.85
CA ILE A 391 1.01 -4.92 10.68
C ILE A 391 1.09 -3.39 10.59
N VAL A 392 1.35 -2.68 11.69
CA VAL A 392 1.57 -1.23 11.69
C VAL A 392 2.77 -0.85 10.81
N ASP A 393 3.82 -1.67 10.82
CA ASP A 393 5.06 -1.43 10.07
C ASP A 393 5.09 -2.25 8.77
N THR A 394 4.64 -3.51 8.82
CA THR A 394 4.69 -4.43 7.68
C THR A 394 3.55 -4.27 6.67
N HIS A 395 2.37 -3.89 7.14
CA HIS A 395 1.18 -3.70 6.31
C HIS A 395 0.46 -2.37 6.64
N PRO A 396 1.13 -1.20 6.50
CA PRO A 396 0.59 0.06 7.04
C PRO A 396 -0.76 0.47 6.45
N VAL A 397 -1.04 0.06 5.20
CA VAL A 397 -2.35 0.27 4.55
C VAL A 397 -3.44 -0.57 5.24
N ALA A 398 -3.19 -1.84 5.58
CA ALA A 398 -4.14 -2.63 6.37
C ALA A 398 -4.31 -2.04 7.78
N ALA A 399 -3.22 -1.61 8.42
CA ALA A 399 -3.28 -0.94 9.73
C ALA A 399 -4.10 0.37 9.66
N SER A 400 -4.07 1.10 8.54
CA SER A 400 -4.94 2.26 8.32
C SER A 400 -6.43 1.88 8.39
N TYR A 401 -6.81 0.78 7.73
CA TYR A 401 -8.18 0.27 7.77
C TYR A 401 -8.59 -0.16 9.19
N VAL A 402 -7.70 -0.78 9.96
CA VAL A 402 -7.93 -1.11 11.38
C VAL A 402 -8.16 0.15 12.22
N ARG A 403 -7.30 1.18 12.06
CA ARG A 403 -7.45 2.47 12.77
C ARG A 403 -8.78 3.15 12.46
N ARG A 404 -9.20 3.11 11.19
CA ARG A 404 -10.47 3.67 10.74
C ARG A 404 -11.68 2.91 11.26
N ALA A 405 -11.60 1.58 11.33
CA ALA A 405 -12.64 0.75 11.95
C ALA A 405 -12.83 1.13 13.43
N SER A 406 -11.73 1.17 14.20
CA SER A 406 -11.75 1.59 15.62
C SER A 406 -12.34 2.99 15.80
N LYS A 407 -11.89 3.96 14.99
CA LYS A 407 -12.45 5.32 14.99
C LYS A 407 -13.93 5.39 14.58
N GLY A 408 -14.36 4.47 13.71
CA GLY A 408 -15.75 4.28 13.32
C GLY A 408 -16.65 3.71 14.43
N GLY A 409 -16.05 3.29 15.56
CA GLY A 409 -16.73 2.73 16.72
C GLY A 409 -16.63 1.21 16.83
N ALA A 410 -15.87 0.54 15.95
CA ALA A 410 -15.61 -0.88 16.08
C ALA A 410 -14.78 -1.16 17.34
N THR A 411 -15.09 -2.24 18.06
CA THR A 411 -14.25 -2.68 19.18
C THR A 411 -12.95 -3.30 18.66
N LEU A 412 -11.79 -2.76 19.05
CA LEU A 412 -10.48 -3.27 18.65
C LEU A 412 -9.81 -4.05 19.79
N LEU A 413 -9.53 -5.32 19.54
CA LEU A 413 -8.73 -6.20 20.37
C LEU A 413 -7.39 -6.49 19.70
N SER A 414 -6.28 -6.25 20.39
CA SER A 414 -4.94 -6.65 19.96
C SER A 414 -4.44 -7.84 20.79
N VAL A 415 -3.79 -8.77 20.11
CA VAL A 415 -3.11 -9.93 20.69
C VAL A 415 -1.71 -9.97 20.12
N ASP A 416 -0.71 -9.70 20.94
CA ASP A 416 0.67 -9.50 20.50
C ASP A 416 1.64 -10.10 21.50
N GLU A 417 2.75 -10.68 21.05
CA GLU A 417 3.81 -11.16 21.96
C GLU A 417 4.57 -9.99 22.59
N ASP A 418 4.64 -8.87 21.87
CA ASP A 418 5.31 -7.64 22.26
C ASP A 418 4.31 -6.52 22.63
N GLU A 419 4.77 -5.28 22.63
CA GLU A 419 3.94 -4.11 22.91
C GLU A 419 2.95 -3.83 21.77
N ASP A 420 1.67 -3.70 22.11
CA ASP A 420 0.60 -3.33 21.18
C ASP A 420 0.91 -2.02 20.43
N ARG A 421 1.13 -2.14 19.12
CA ARG A 421 1.47 -1.05 18.21
C ARG A 421 0.32 -0.10 17.88
N PHE A 422 -0.94 -0.50 18.14
CA PHE A 422 -2.11 0.39 18.01
C PHE A 422 -2.32 1.25 19.26
N GLY A 423 -1.70 0.89 20.39
CA GLY A 423 -1.67 1.66 21.62
C GLY A 423 -3.06 2.09 22.10
N ARG A 424 -3.30 3.40 22.21
CA ARG A 424 -4.58 3.94 22.72
C ARG A 424 -5.79 3.69 21.82
N LYS A 425 -5.58 3.21 20.59
CA LYS A 425 -6.67 2.87 19.65
C LYS A 425 -7.25 1.46 19.91
N SER A 426 -6.51 0.62 20.63
CA SER A 426 -6.98 -0.69 21.10
C SER A 426 -7.82 -0.51 22.36
N ASP A 427 -9.02 -1.11 22.36
CA ASP A 427 -9.89 -1.13 23.55
C ASP A 427 -9.37 -2.15 24.57
N VAL A 428 -8.80 -3.24 24.08
CA VAL A 428 -8.23 -4.34 24.86
C VAL A 428 -6.93 -4.79 24.21
N SER A 429 -5.86 -4.90 25.00
CA SER A 429 -4.55 -5.39 24.55
C SER A 429 -4.14 -6.60 25.39
N ILE A 430 -3.71 -7.67 24.72
CA ILE A 430 -3.36 -8.95 25.35
C ILE A 430 -1.92 -9.30 24.97
N GLU A 431 -1.06 -9.46 25.97
CA GLU A 431 0.33 -9.91 25.82
C GLU A 431 0.37 -11.44 25.70
N ALA A 432 0.80 -11.95 24.55
CA ALA A 432 0.94 -13.35 24.22
C ALA A 432 2.31 -13.86 24.75
N GLY A 433 2.30 -14.60 25.87
CA GLY A 433 3.58 -15.02 26.48
C GLY A 433 3.49 -15.91 27.72
N THR A 434 2.29 -16.35 28.13
CA THR A 434 2.12 -17.26 29.29
C THR A 434 1.90 -18.73 28.93
N GLY A 435 1.98 -19.10 27.65
CA GLY A 435 1.94 -20.50 27.21
C GLY A 435 1.16 -20.74 25.91
N LEU A 436 1.59 -20.12 24.81
CA LEU A 436 1.20 -20.58 23.46
C LEU A 436 2.01 -21.81 23.01
N ASP A 437 2.93 -22.30 23.84
CA ASP A 437 3.73 -23.49 23.59
C ASP A 437 3.00 -24.79 23.97
N ARG A 438 2.52 -25.50 22.93
CA ARG A 438 2.27 -26.96 22.80
C ARG A 438 0.84 -27.31 22.37
N VAL A 439 0.59 -27.24 21.08
CA VAL A 439 -0.19 -28.28 20.40
C VAL A 439 0.75 -29.07 19.50
N SER A 440 1.46 -30.05 20.07
CA SER A 440 2.17 -31.05 19.25
C SER A 440 1.86 -32.47 19.71
N GLU A 441 1.62 -33.28 18.67
CA GLU A 441 1.54 -34.74 18.66
C GLU A 441 0.29 -35.37 19.32
N ASP A 442 -0.88 -34.87 18.93
CA ASP A 442 -2.06 -35.72 18.59
C ASP A 442 -3.17 -34.87 17.91
N ALA A 443 -2.79 -33.89 17.06
CA ALA A 443 -3.69 -33.06 16.23
C ALA A 443 -4.46 -33.86 15.14
N VAL A 444 -4.55 -35.18 15.30
CA VAL A 444 -5.46 -36.08 14.60
C VAL A 444 -6.88 -36.02 15.21
N GLU A 445 -7.04 -35.37 16.37
CA GLU A 445 -8.33 -35.16 17.05
C GLU A 445 -9.01 -33.80 16.76
N VAL A 446 -8.59 -33.07 15.72
CA VAL A 446 -9.20 -31.80 15.23
C VAL A 446 -10.70 -31.95 14.84
N VAL A 447 -11.29 -33.15 14.95
CA VAL A 447 -12.57 -33.49 14.31
C VAL A 447 -13.68 -33.94 15.27
N GLU A 448 -13.44 -34.37 16.52
CA GLU A 448 -14.53 -34.93 17.36
C GLU A 448 -15.00 -34.07 18.53
N GLU A 449 -14.21 -33.14 19.06
CA GLU A 449 -14.62 -32.30 20.18
C GLU A 449 -14.24 -30.83 19.96
N GLY A 450 -14.90 -30.16 19.00
CA GLY A 450 -14.79 -28.71 18.73
C GLY A 450 -15.19 -27.78 19.90
N ALA A 451 -15.19 -28.29 21.13
CA ALA A 451 -15.38 -27.55 22.36
C ALA A 451 -14.10 -27.43 23.20
N SER A 452 -13.01 -28.17 22.91
CA SER A 452 -11.75 -28.10 23.67
C SER A 452 -10.60 -27.38 22.96
N ALA A 453 -10.68 -27.05 21.67
CA ALA A 453 -9.69 -26.19 20.97
C ALA A 453 -9.61 -24.75 21.55
N LEU A 454 -10.46 -24.45 22.53
CA LEU A 454 -10.58 -23.19 23.25
C LEU A 454 -10.11 -23.32 24.71
N SER A 455 -9.53 -24.47 25.11
CA SER A 455 -9.15 -24.69 26.51
C SER A 455 -7.86 -24.00 26.93
N ASP A 456 -6.99 -23.64 25.97
CA ASP A 456 -5.62 -23.14 26.22
C ASP A 456 -5.34 -21.77 25.55
N VAL A 457 -6.32 -21.16 24.89
CA VAL A 457 -6.35 -19.70 24.80
C VAL A 457 -6.71 -19.22 26.21
N ASP A 458 -6.00 -18.21 26.75
CA ASP A 458 -6.32 -17.69 28.08
C ASP A 458 -7.84 -17.48 28.15
N ALA A 459 -8.50 -18.13 29.10
CA ALA A 459 -9.97 -18.18 29.11
C ALA A 459 -10.55 -16.76 29.16
N GLU A 460 -9.76 -15.80 29.64
CA GLU A 460 -9.99 -14.35 29.60
C GLU A 460 -10.00 -13.81 28.15
N THR A 461 -9.01 -14.12 27.31
CA THR A 461 -8.96 -13.71 25.89
C THR A 461 -10.16 -14.18 25.08
N LEU A 462 -10.60 -15.43 25.27
CA LEU A 462 -11.81 -15.93 24.60
C LEU A 462 -13.10 -15.34 25.19
N MET A 463 -13.13 -15.09 26.49
CA MET A 463 -14.26 -14.42 27.14
C MET A 463 -14.41 -12.97 26.69
N ASP A 464 -13.33 -12.31 26.28
CA ASP A 464 -13.38 -10.92 25.79
C ASP A 464 -13.58 -10.85 24.25
N ALA A 465 -12.90 -11.73 23.48
CA ALA A 465 -12.98 -11.73 22.02
C ALA A 465 -14.32 -12.26 21.48
N VAL A 466 -14.86 -13.34 22.06
CA VAL A 466 -16.08 -13.99 21.53
C VAL A 466 -17.32 -13.10 21.65
N PRO A 467 -17.59 -12.41 22.79
CA PRO A 467 -18.69 -11.46 22.86
C PRO A 467 -18.54 -10.28 21.89
N ALA A 468 -17.32 -9.77 21.71
CA ALA A 468 -17.04 -8.70 20.76
C ALA A 468 -17.32 -9.14 19.31
N LEU A 469 -16.95 -10.37 18.94
CA LEU A 469 -17.13 -10.91 17.59
C LEU A 469 -18.53 -11.48 17.29
N THR A 470 -19.38 -11.68 18.31
CA THR A 470 -20.74 -12.22 18.14
C THR A 470 -21.84 -11.16 18.14
N SER A 471 -21.49 -9.91 18.45
CA SER A 471 -22.44 -8.78 18.49
C SER A 471 -22.73 -8.16 17.12
N GLY A 472 -21.94 -8.50 16.08
CA GLY A 472 -22.01 -7.88 14.76
C GLY A 472 -21.06 -8.51 13.71
N ILE A 473 -20.64 -7.72 12.73
CA ILE A 473 -19.66 -8.11 11.70
C ILE A 473 -18.27 -8.11 12.31
N GLY A 474 -17.76 -9.28 12.71
CA GLY A 474 -16.41 -9.42 13.22
C GLY A 474 -15.38 -9.73 12.13
N VAL A 475 -14.20 -9.13 12.21
CA VAL A 475 -13.03 -9.47 11.39
C VAL A 475 -11.84 -9.83 12.27
N VAL A 476 -11.18 -10.94 11.96
CA VAL A 476 -9.95 -11.39 12.58
C VAL A 476 -8.81 -11.13 11.62
N VAL A 477 -7.85 -10.29 12.01
CA VAL A 477 -6.64 -9.99 11.25
C VAL A 477 -5.51 -10.86 11.79
N LEU A 478 -4.82 -11.56 10.89
CA LEU A 478 -3.61 -12.32 11.17
C LEU A 478 -2.41 -11.56 10.60
N GLY A 479 -1.54 -11.07 11.47
CA GLY A 479 -0.30 -10.39 11.14
C GLY A 479 0.76 -11.29 10.51
N PRO A 480 1.93 -10.75 10.17
CA PRO A 480 3.00 -11.41 9.42
C PRO A 480 3.64 -12.64 10.08
N ASP A 481 3.82 -12.65 11.40
CA ASP A 481 4.65 -13.64 12.08
C ASP A 481 3.85 -14.38 13.16
N VAL A 482 2.80 -15.06 12.71
CA VAL A 482 1.91 -15.84 13.56
C VAL A 482 2.22 -17.34 13.48
N SER A 483 2.15 -18.02 14.63
CA SER A 483 2.32 -19.48 14.69
C SER A 483 1.17 -20.25 14.04
N GLU A 484 1.42 -21.51 13.65
CA GLU A 484 0.37 -22.42 13.13
C GLU A 484 -0.82 -22.51 14.10
N ASP A 485 -0.55 -22.58 15.41
CA ASP A 485 -1.57 -22.61 16.46
C ASP A 485 -2.46 -21.35 16.44
N THR A 486 -1.85 -20.17 16.28
CA THR A 486 -2.59 -18.89 16.14
C THR A 486 -3.45 -18.87 14.89
N ILE A 487 -2.94 -19.40 13.77
CA ILE A 487 -3.71 -19.53 12.53
C ILE A 487 -4.94 -20.43 12.75
N VAL A 488 -4.75 -21.62 13.34
CA VAL A 488 -5.85 -22.55 13.66
C VAL A 488 -6.90 -21.85 14.53
N ASN A 489 -6.46 -21.15 15.58
CA ASN A 489 -7.34 -20.43 16.51
C ASN A 489 -8.15 -19.34 15.80
N ALA A 490 -7.54 -18.52 14.96
CA ALA A 490 -8.22 -17.46 14.22
C ALA A 490 -9.28 -18.02 13.26
N TYR A 491 -8.95 -19.07 12.50
CA TYR A 491 -9.92 -19.70 11.61
C TYR A 491 -11.04 -20.41 12.39
N ALA A 492 -10.74 -21.08 13.51
CA ALA A 492 -11.75 -21.69 14.38
C ALA A 492 -12.70 -20.63 14.95
N LEU A 493 -12.18 -19.49 15.42
CA LEU A 493 -12.96 -18.36 15.90
C LEU A 493 -13.92 -17.85 14.82
N ALA A 494 -13.42 -17.59 13.60
CA ALA A 494 -14.25 -17.22 12.44
C ALA A 494 -15.31 -18.29 12.10
N GLY A 495 -14.95 -19.56 12.22
CA GLY A 495 -15.85 -20.70 12.11
C GLY A 495 -17.02 -20.64 13.10
N MET A 496 -16.73 -20.34 14.37
CA MET A 496 -17.71 -20.28 15.45
C MET A 496 -18.61 -19.04 15.42
N THR A 497 -18.02 -17.86 15.21
CA THR A 497 -18.73 -16.58 15.35
C THR A 497 -19.41 -16.14 14.06
N GLY A 498 -18.94 -16.62 12.90
CA GLY A 498 -19.35 -16.07 11.60
C GLY A 498 -18.47 -14.93 11.11
N SER A 499 -17.44 -14.57 11.88
CA SER A 499 -16.43 -13.59 11.50
C SER A 499 -15.62 -14.02 10.26
N LYS A 500 -14.85 -13.09 9.71
CA LYS A 500 -13.96 -13.31 8.56
C LYS A 500 -12.50 -13.17 8.96
N VAL A 501 -11.62 -13.95 8.34
CA VAL A 501 -10.17 -13.86 8.52
C VAL A 501 -9.57 -13.05 7.38
N LEU A 502 -8.82 -12.00 7.72
CA LEU A 502 -7.92 -11.29 6.82
C LEU A 502 -6.49 -11.69 7.21
N SER A 503 -5.82 -12.46 6.37
CA SER A 503 -4.44 -12.88 6.63
C SER A 503 -3.45 -12.04 5.83
N LEU A 504 -2.40 -11.57 6.51
CA LEU A 504 -1.42 -10.63 5.99
C LEU A 504 0.00 -11.20 6.17
N PRO A 505 0.41 -12.21 5.38
CA PRO A 505 1.82 -12.63 5.35
C PRO A 505 2.72 -11.49 4.88
N ARG A 506 3.97 -11.39 5.37
CA ARG A 506 4.93 -10.38 4.87
C ARG A 506 5.05 -10.44 3.35
N GLN A 507 5.06 -11.66 2.84
CA GLN A 507 5.36 -11.98 1.46
C GLN A 507 4.22 -11.63 0.49
N ALA A 508 4.59 -11.12 -0.68
CA ALA A 508 3.72 -11.04 -1.84
C ALA A 508 3.37 -12.45 -2.37
N ASN A 509 2.52 -12.53 -3.39
CA ASN A 509 2.11 -13.80 -4.01
C ASN A 509 1.51 -14.84 -3.05
N THR A 510 0.51 -14.45 -2.27
CA THR A 510 -0.15 -15.37 -1.32
C THR A 510 -0.92 -16.52 -1.99
N GLY A 511 -1.03 -16.49 -3.32
CA GLY A 511 -1.70 -17.49 -4.15
C GLY A 511 -0.81 -18.65 -4.57
N THR A 512 0.52 -18.48 -4.59
CA THR A 512 1.43 -19.46 -5.19
C THR A 512 1.45 -20.77 -4.39
N ASP A 513 1.46 -21.89 -5.12
CA ASP A 513 1.64 -23.24 -4.58
C ASP A 513 3.04 -23.81 -4.93
N VAL A 514 3.90 -22.97 -5.51
CA VAL A 514 5.28 -23.30 -5.93
C VAL A 514 6.26 -23.09 -4.78
N GLY A 515 7.33 -23.90 -4.74
CA GLY A 515 8.44 -23.72 -3.81
C GLY A 515 8.03 -24.01 -2.36
N THR A 516 7.39 -25.16 -2.13
CA THR A 516 6.96 -25.58 -0.78
C THR A 516 7.78 -26.77 -0.26
N ASP A 517 8.99 -26.95 -0.80
CA ASP A 517 9.86 -28.05 -0.43
C ASP A 517 10.62 -27.71 0.86
N ASP A 518 10.98 -28.75 1.61
CA ASP A 518 11.90 -28.61 2.73
C ASP A 518 13.33 -28.59 2.19
N LEU A 519 14.02 -27.46 2.36
CA LEU A 519 15.43 -27.35 1.97
C LEU A 519 16.32 -28.32 2.75
N HIS A 520 17.42 -28.74 2.14
CA HIS A 520 18.39 -29.66 2.74
C HIS A 520 19.12 -29.01 3.93
N GLY A 521 19.31 -27.68 3.88
CA GLY A 521 19.97 -26.87 4.91
C GLY A 521 21.50 -26.94 4.87
N SER A 522 22.07 -28.01 4.31
CA SER A 522 23.45 -28.10 3.87
C SER A 522 23.45 -28.66 2.45
N ALA A 523 23.85 -27.86 1.47
CA ALA A 523 23.78 -28.20 0.05
C ALA A 523 25.12 -27.95 -0.65
N ASP A 524 25.38 -28.63 -1.77
CA ASP A 524 26.57 -28.34 -2.57
C ASP A 524 26.42 -26.98 -3.26
N VAL A 525 25.21 -26.66 -3.72
CA VAL A 525 24.89 -25.41 -4.43
C VAL A 525 23.65 -24.77 -3.84
N ALA A 526 23.70 -23.45 -3.63
CA ALA A 526 22.53 -22.61 -3.39
C ALA A 526 22.25 -21.71 -4.60
N TYR A 527 21.05 -21.78 -5.16
CA TYR A 527 20.58 -20.81 -6.16
C TYR A 527 19.60 -19.82 -5.50
N LEU A 528 19.98 -18.55 -5.44
CA LEU A 528 19.22 -17.51 -4.75
C LEU A 528 18.72 -16.47 -5.77
N PHE A 529 17.45 -16.57 -6.15
CA PHE A 529 16.80 -15.60 -7.01
C PHE A 529 16.18 -14.47 -6.16
N ALA A 530 17.05 -13.54 -5.75
CA ALA A 530 16.70 -12.41 -4.90
C ALA A 530 15.94 -11.29 -5.62
N GLY A 531 16.11 -11.14 -6.94
CA GLY A 531 15.50 -10.02 -7.66
C GLY A 531 15.91 -8.68 -7.05
N ASP A 532 14.93 -7.85 -6.67
CA ASP A 532 15.12 -6.51 -6.11
C ASP A 532 15.07 -6.45 -4.56
N ASP A 533 15.02 -7.61 -3.89
CA ASP A 533 14.92 -7.74 -2.42
C ASP A 533 15.95 -6.89 -1.65
N ARG A 534 15.51 -6.45 -0.46
CA ARG A 534 16.25 -5.57 0.45
C ARG A 534 16.09 -6.05 1.88
N GLU A 535 17.13 -5.80 2.68
CA GLU A 535 17.09 -5.91 4.15
C GLU A 535 16.56 -7.27 4.63
N GLU A 536 15.49 -7.30 5.43
CA GLU A 536 14.93 -8.52 6.02
C GLU A 536 14.51 -9.56 4.96
N ASN A 537 14.17 -9.11 3.74
CA ASN A 537 13.78 -10.00 2.65
C ASN A 537 14.93 -10.91 2.16
N VAL A 538 16.19 -10.55 2.46
CA VAL A 538 17.35 -11.37 2.08
C VAL A 538 17.89 -12.26 3.21
N ASP A 539 17.36 -12.17 4.43
CA ASP A 539 17.91 -12.91 5.59
C ASP A 539 17.77 -14.42 5.42
N ARG A 540 16.60 -14.89 4.94
CA ARG A 540 16.39 -16.31 4.64
C ARG A 540 17.39 -16.81 3.59
N MET A 541 17.60 -16.04 2.52
CA MET A 541 18.56 -16.38 1.48
C MET A 541 20.01 -16.36 1.99
N LEU A 542 20.34 -15.46 2.92
CA LEU A 542 21.67 -15.41 3.56
C LEU A 542 21.93 -16.66 4.41
N ASP A 543 20.92 -17.18 5.10
CA ASP A 543 21.06 -18.41 5.86
C ASP A 543 21.26 -19.63 4.97
N VAL A 544 20.53 -19.71 3.84
CA VAL A 544 20.75 -20.76 2.83
C VAL A 544 22.14 -20.63 2.20
N ALA A 545 22.58 -19.41 1.87
CA ALA A 545 23.93 -19.15 1.35
C ALA A 545 25.04 -19.64 2.30
N ARG A 546 24.85 -19.53 3.62
CA ARG A 546 25.83 -20.00 4.63
C ARG A 546 25.90 -21.51 4.73
N GLY A 547 24.84 -22.22 4.34
CA GLY A 547 24.75 -23.67 4.33
C GLY A 547 25.30 -24.32 3.05
N ALA A 548 25.68 -23.53 2.04
CA ALA A 548 26.11 -24.03 0.74
C ALA A 548 27.61 -23.88 0.47
N ASP A 549 28.20 -24.82 -0.28
CA ASP A 549 29.59 -24.75 -0.71
C ASP A 549 29.80 -23.77 -1.89
N THR A 550 28.82 -23.69 -2.79
CA THR A 550 28.79 -22.75 -3.92
C THR A 550 27.50 -21.93 -3.91
N VAL A 551 27.61 -20.61 -4.10
CA VAL A 551 26.44 -19.72 -4.06
C VAL A 551 26.25 -19.01 -5.40
N ILE A 552 25.05 -19.11 -5.95
CA ILE A 552 24.62 -18.45 -7.18
C ILE A 552 23.54 -17.43 -6.80
N VAL A 553 23.69 -16.19 -7.23
CA VAL A 553 22.72 -15.12 -6.91
C VAL A 553 22.24 -14.46 -8.19
N GLN A 554 20.93 -14.45 -8.40
CA GLN A 554 20.28 -13.64 -9.44
C GLN A 554 19.62 -12.44 -8.78
N ALA A 555 20.16 -11.25 -9.02
CA ALA A 555 19.74 -10.03 -8.34
C ALA A 555 19.83 -8.78 -9.22
N THR A 556 19.01 -7.80 -8.90
CA THR A 556 18.92 -6.51 -9.59
C THR A 556 20.10 -5.61 -9.23
N ARG A 557 20.53 -5.61 -7.94
CA ARG A 557 21.51 -4.68 -7.38
C ARG A 557 22.51 -5.36 -6.44
N GLU A 558 23.64 -4.70 -6.23
CA GLU A 558 24.67 -5.19 -5.30
C GLU A 558 24.16 -5.26 -3.85
N SER A 559 24.46 -6.36 -3.17
CA SER A 559 24.07 -6.59 -1.78
C SER A 559 25.11 -7.45 -1.05
N ILE A 560 24.82 -7.79 0.21
CA ILE A 560 25.64 -8.74 0.98
C ILE A 560 25.59 -10.13 0.32
N LEU A 561 24.44 -10.53 -0.24
CA LEU A 561 24.28 -11.79 -0.98
C LEU A 561 25.19 -11.84 -2.20
N THR A 562 25.17 -10.81 -3.05
CA THR A 562 25.95 -10.82 -4.31
C THR A 562 27.45 -10.79 -4.04
N LYS A 563 27.89 -10.18 -2.93
CA LYS A 563 29.28 -10.23 -2.47
C LYS A 563 29.69 -11.62 -1.97
N ALA A 564 28.76 -12.40 -1.44
CA ALA A 564 28.97 -13.77 -0.99
C ALA A 564 28.88 -14.80 -2.12
N ALA A 565 28.41 -14.42 -3.31
CA ALA A 565 28.19 -15.32 -4.44
C ALA A 565 29.48 -15.69 -5.20
N ASP A 566 29.49 -16.90 -5.75
CA ASP A 566 30.47 -17.41 -6.73
C ASP A 566 30.07 -17.04 -8.16
N VAL A 567 28.77 -16.98 -8.44
CA VAL A 567 28.21 -16.48 -9.71
C VAL A 567 27.10 -15.47 -9.40
N VAL A 568 27.13 -14.32 -10.08
CA VAL A 568 26.09 -13.30 -10.01
C VAL A 568 25.46 -13.13 -11.39
N LEU A 569 24.14 -13.25 -11.46
CA LEU A 569 23.34 -13.03 -12.66
C LEU A 569 22.50 -11.74 -12.49
N PRO A 570 22.38 -10.89 -13.52
CA PRO A 570 21.51 -9.73 -13.46
C PRO A 570 20.03 -10.16 -13.47
N ALA A 571 19.21 -9.49 -12.67
CA ALA A 571 17.75 -9.58 -12.73
C ALA A 571 17.12 -8.26 -13.20
N LEU A 572 15.88 -8.34 -13.68
CA LEU A 572 15.07 -7.14 -13.95
C LEU A 572 14.75 -6.40 -12.65
N ASP A 573 14.52 -5.08 -12.73
CA ASP A 573 13.94 -4.30 -11.62
C ASP A 573 12.43 -4.49 -11.54
N TRP A 574 11.81 -4.13 -10.41
CA TRP A 574 10.35 -4.21 -10.26
C TRP A 574 9.60 -3.46 -11.38
N PHE A 575 10.13 -2.31 -11.81
CA PHE A 575 9.53 -1.46 -12.85
C PHE A 575 9.82 -1.94 -14.28
N GLU A 576 10.69 -2.94 -14.47
CA GLU A 576 11.03 -3.53 -15.78
C GLU A 576 10.28 -4.85 -16.03
N ARG A 577 9.69 -5.42 -14.96
CA ARG A 577 8.98 -6.69 -15.00
C ARG A 577 7.54 -6.52 -15.48
N SER A 578 6.98 -7.66 -15.89
CA SER A 578 5.56 -7.81 -16.19
C SER A 578 5.08 -9.19 -15.78
N GLY A 579 3.83 -9.30 -15.34
CA GLY A 579 3.22 -10.58 -14.97
C GLY A 579 2.12 -10.37 -13.95
N THR A 580 1.96 -11.33 -13.06
CA THR A 580 0.87 -11.32 -12.07
C THR A 580 1.38 -11.54 -10.66
N VAL A 581 0.77 -10.88 -9.67
CA VAL A 581 0.92 -11.23 -8.26
C VAL A 581 -0.41 -11.46 -7.57
N THR A 582 -0.51 -12.47 -6.70
CA THR A 582 -1.73 -12.70 -5.92
C THR A 582 -1.66 -11.99 -4.56
N ASP A 583 -2.62 -11.09 -4.31
CA ASP A 583 -2.71 -10.34 -3.06
C ASP A 583 -3.30 -11.17 -1.89
N ALA A 584 -3.32 -10.59 -0.69
CA ALA A 584 -3.85 -11.20 0.54
C ALA A 584 -5.35 -11.55 0.49
N SER A 585 -6.11 -10.93 -0.41
CA SER A 585 -7.52 -11.28 -0.65
C SER A 585 -7.67 -12.51 -1.54
N GLY A 586 -6.57 -12.97 -2.16
CA GLY A 586 -6.54 -14.03 -3.15
C GLY A 586 -6.89 -13.54 -4.56
N ALA A 587 -6.81 -12.23 -4.81
CA ALA A 587 -7.03 -11.65 -6.13
C ALA A 587 -5.70 -11.54 -6.89
N ASP A 588 -5.73 -11.92 -8.16
CA ASP A 588 -4.61 -11.74 -9.07
C ASP A 588 -4.54 -10.28 -9.53
N ARG A 589 -3.36 -9.68 -9.39
CA ARG A 589 -3.06 -8.28 -9.69
C ARG A 589 -2.01 -8.21 -10.79
N GLU A 590 -2.24 -7.35 -11.77
CA GLU A 590 -1.32 -7.18 -12.90
C GLU A 590 -0.11 -6.33 -12.48
N ILE A 591 1.09 -6.83 -12.75
CA ILE A 591 2.31 -6.04 -12.81
C ILE A 591 2.51 -5.63 -14.26
N ALA A 592 2.34 -4.34 -14.53
CA ALA A 592 2.66 -3.73 -15.81
C ALA A 592 4.12 -3.26 -15.81
N ARG A 593 4.79 -3.46 -16.95
CA ARG A 593 6.13 -2.91 -17.20
C ARG A 593 6.04 -1.39 -17.34
N VAL A 594 6.84 -0.68 -16.54
CA VAL A 594 6.90 0.78 -16.52
C VAL A 594 8.04 1.30 -17.39
N LEU A 595 9.23 0.70 -17.34
CA LEU A 595 10.38 1.05 -18.18
C LEU A 595 10.95 -0.17 -18.88
N GLU A 596 11.59 0.05 -20.02
CA GLU A 596 12.32 -1.02 -20.71
C GLU A 596 13.62 -1.39 -19.97
N PRO A 597 13.96 -2.69 -19.90
CA PRO A 597 15.22 -3.17 -19.31
C PRO A 597 16.46 -2.48 -19.88
N ARG A 598 17.44 -2.22 -19.00
CA ARG A 598 18.76 -1.64 -19.37
C ARG A 598 19.93 -2.52 -18.94
N VAL A 599 19.69 -3.82 -18.84
CA VAL A 599 20.66 -4.84 -18.41
C VAL A 599 20.90 -5.84 -19.54
N ALA A 600 21.83 -6.76 -19.35
CA ALA A 600 22.18 -7.76 -20.37
C ALA A 600 21.10 -8.80 -20.66
N VAL A 601 20.05 -8.87 -19.83
CA VAL A 601 18.92 -9.79 -19.99
C VAL A 601 17.64 -9.01 -20.34
N ASP A 602 16.87 -9.51 -21.31
CA ASP A 602 15.61 -8.89 -21.73
C ASP A 602 14.44 -9.35 -20.85
N SER A 603 14.59 -10.51 -20.17
CA SER A 603 13.63 -11.00 -19.19
C SER A 603 14.28 -11.92 -18.14
N ASP A 604 13.73 -11.94 -16.93
CA ASP A 604 14.14 -12.90 -15.90
C ASP A 604 14.02 -14.36 -16.37
N ARG A 605 13.03 -14.67 -17.23
CA ARG A 605 12.79 -16.02 -17.75
C ARG A 605 13.76 -16.44 -18.86
N GLU A 606 14.50 -15.51 -19.44
CA GLU A 606 15.54 -15.81 -20.44
C GLU A 606 16.64 -16.66 -19.80
N VAL A 607 17.10 -16.24 -18.62
CA VAL A 607 18.09 -16.98 -17.81
C VAL A 607 17.55 -18.36 -17.46
N LEU A 608 16.31 -18.45 -16.97
CA LEU A 608 15.69 -19.71 -16.56
C LEU A 608 15.52 -20.67 -17.74
N SER A 609 15.10 -20.16 -18.90
CA SER A 609 14.96 -20.96 -20.13
C SER A 609 16.31 -21.49 -20.59
N ALA A 610 17.38 -20.68 -20.52
CA ALA A 610 18.73 -21.11 -20.86
C ALA A 610 19.23 -22.24 -19.94
N LEU A 611 18.87 -22.20 -18.65
CA LEU A 611 19.19 -23.28 -17.71
C LEU A 611 18.46 -24.58 -18.05
N SER A 612 17.16 -24.54 -18.36
CA SER A 612 16.43 -25.74 -18.79
C SER A 612 16.93 -26.30 -20.13
N GLU A 613 17.33 -25.45 -21.07
CA GLU A 613 17.87 -25.87 -22.36
C GLU A 613 19.26 -26.53 -22.26
N ALA A 614 20.02 -26.24 -21.21
CA ALA A 614 21.35 -26.80 -20.99
C ALA A 614 21.30 -28.29 -20.59
N VAL A 615 20.21 -28.74 -19.97
CA VAL A 615 20.05 -30.13 -19.51
C VAL A 615 19.79 -31.06 -20.69
N GLU A 616 20.68 -32.04 -20.93
CA GLU A 616 20.44 -33.05 -21.97
C GLU A 616 19.15 -33.84 -21.67
N PRO A 617 18.22 -34.03 -22.63
CA PRO A 617 16.96 -34.72 -22.38
C PRO A 617 17.22 -36.14 -21.90
N GLN A 618 16.85 -36.44 -20.66
CA GLN A 618 16.99 -37.78 -20.10
C GLN A 618 16.27 -38.80 -21.01
N GLU A 619 17.01 -39.77 -21.54
CA GLU A 619 16.44 -40.88 -22.29
C GLU A 619 15.38 -41.57 -21.42
N VAL A 620 14.11 -41.41 -21.78
CA VAL A 620 12.97 -42.12 -21.18
C VAL A 620 13.29 -43.61 -21.16
N LYS A 621 13.67 -44.13 -19.98
CA LYS A 621 13.90 -45.56 -19.80
C LYS A 621 12.57 -46.29 -20.05
N PRO A 622 12.53 -47.25 -21.00
CA PRO A 622 11.29 -47.88 -21.45
C PRO A 622 10.61 -48.78 -20.42
#